data_AF-A0A4U9W355-F1
#
_entry.id   AF-A0A4U9W355-F1
#
_cell.length_a   1.000
_cell.length_b   1.000
_cell.length_c   1.000
_cell.angle_alpha   90.00
_cell.angle_beta   90.00
_cell.angle_gamma   90.00
#
_symmetry.space_group_name_H-M   'P 1'
#
loop_
_entity.id
_entity.type
_entity.pdbx_description
1 polymer ?
#
loop_
_entity_poly.entity_id
_entity_poly.type
_entity_poly.pdbx_seq_one_letter_code
_entity_poly.pdbx_strand_id
1 'polypeptide(L)'
;MPDTVDIDGIPGFIRDVEQRQRLMLASGLHEVDFPRDGGMVFRSDNMPLHENAMQIHAFAGDKQIYSKTYYSIGGGFIVDEEHFGKAESNEISVPYPFHSASEMLAHCHATGLSLSGMVMQNELALHSKQEIEAYFGNVWQTMRACIDRGLNTEGVLPGPLRVPRRASALRRLLVSSDKLSSDPMKRDRLGQHVLRWR
;
A
#
# COMPACT_ATOMS: atom_id res chain seq x y z
N MET A 1 -6.70 -9.42 3.30
CA MET A 1 -6.41 -8.06 2.82
C MET A 1 -5.07 -8.13 2.06
N PRO A 2 -4.77 -7.21 1.12
CA PRO A 2 -3.56 -7.30 0.30
C PRO A 2 -2.24 -7.17 1.10
N ASP A 3 -2.30 -6.58 2.30
CA ASP A 3 -1.21 -6.37 3.25
C ASP A 3 -0.58 -7.64 3.81
N THR A 4 -1.29 -8.77 3.81
CA THR A 4 -0.80 -10.04 4.40
C THR A 4 -0.35 -11.08 3.35
N VAL A 5 -0.32 -10.72 2.06
CA VAL A 5 -0.01 -11.67 0.99
C VAL A 5 1.50 -11.95 0.94
N ASP A 6 1.88 -13.23 0.87
CA ASP A 6 3.25 -13.62 0.55
C ASP A 6 3.55 -13.34 -0.93
N ILE A 7 4.27 -12.23 -1.16
CA ILE A 7 4.60 -11.73 -2.49
C ILE A 7 5.56 -12.69 -3.21
N ASP A 8 6.44 -13.37 -2.47
CA ASP A 8 7.43 -14.27 -3.06
C ASP A 8 6.80 -15.59 -3.56
N GLY A 9 5.65 -15.97 -3.00
CA GLY A 9 4.85 -17.12 -3.43
C GLY A 9 3.99 -16.88 -4.69
N ILE A 10 3.73 -15.62 -5.08
CA ILE A 10 2.81 -15.29 -6.18
C ILE A 10 3.17 -15.98 -7.51
N PRO A 11 4.42 -15.97 -7.99
CA PRO A 11 4.77 -16.62 -9.26
C PRO A 11 4.62 -18.14 -9.23
N GLY A 12 4.74 -18.76 -8.05
CA GLY A 12 4.48 -20.19 -7.86
C GLY A 12 2.98 -20.47 -7.93
N PHE A 13 2.21 -19.69 -7.18
CA PHE A 13 0.75 -19.78 -7.14
C PHE A 13 0.10 -19.61 -8.52
N ILE A 14 0.49 -18.58 -9.28
CA ILE A 14 -0.06 -18.34 -10.63
C ILE A 14 0.19 -19.55 -11.52
N ARG A 15 1.42 -20.07 -11.54
CA ARG A 15 1.81 -21.21 -12.36
C ARG A 15 1.03 -22.47 -12.00
N ASP A 16 0.80 -22.67 -10.71
CA ASP A 16 0.06 -23.81 -10.17
C ASP A 16 -1.43 -23.76 -10.57
N VAL A 17 -2.07 -22.59 -10.46
CA VAL A 17 -3.43 -22.36 -10.97
C VAL A 17 -3.50 -22.55 -12.49
N GLU A 18 -2.52 -22.03 -13.24
CA GLU A 18 -2.46 -22.19 -14.69
C GLU A 18 -2.24 -23.64 -15.17
N GLN A 19 -1.57 -24.46 -14.37
CA GLN A 19 -1.30 -25.87 -14.67
C GLN A 19 -2.46 -26.76 -14.26
N ARG A 20 -3.00 -26.54 -13.06
CA ARG A 20 -4.12 -27.33 -12.54
C ARG A 20 -5.46 -26.91 -13.13
N GLN A 21 -5.58 -25.67 -13.60
CA GLN A 21 -6.84 -25.03 -14.00
C GLN A 21 -7.88 -25.04 -12.88
N ARG A 22 -7.41 -24.88 -11.63
CA ARG A 22 -8.21 -24.95 -10.41
C ARG A 22 -7.81 -23.81 -9.48
N LEU A 23 -8.80 -23.15 -8.90
CA LEU A 23 -8.59 -22.03 -7.98
C LEU A 23 -9.14 -22.38 -6.61
N MET A 24 -8.36 -22.07 -5.58
CA MET A 24 -8.77 -22.27 -4.20
C MET A 24 -9.39 -20.99 -3.64
N LEU A 25 -10.64 -21.10 -3.19
CA LEU A 25 -11.45 -20.04 -2.62
C LEU A 25 -11.57 -20.21 -1.10
N ALA A 26 -12.09 -19.17 -0.44
CA ALA A 26 -12.32 -19.15 1.00
C ALA A 26 -11.08 -19.57 1.80
N SER A 27 -9.92 -18.99 1.47
CA SER A 27 -8.63 -19.28 2.11
C SER A 27 -8.21 -20.75 2.04
N GLY A 28 -8.49 -21.43 0.93
CA GLY A 28 -8.11 -22.83 0.74
C GLY A 28 -9.18 -23.85 1.13
N LEU A 29 -10.38 -23.41 1.52
CA LEU A 29 -11.44 -24.31 1.98
C LEU A 29 -12.29 -24.89 0.86
N HIS A 30 -12.32 -24.28 -0.32
CA HIS A 30 -13.08 -24.77 -1.47
C HIS A 30 -12.24 -24.68 -2.73
N GLU A 31 -12.26 -25.73 -3.54
CA GLU A 31 -11.65 -25.71 -4.87
C GLU A 31 -12.74 -25.58 -5.94
N VAL A 32 -12.49 -24.71 -6.92
CA VAL A 32 -13.38 -24.53 -8.08
C VAL A 32 -12.60 -24.69 -9.38
N ASP A 33 -13.32 -25.04 -10.45
CA ASP A 33 -12.79 -24.96 -11.81
C ASP A 33 -12.44 -23.51 -12.16
N PHE A 34 -11.21 -23.32 -12.64
CA PHE A 34 -10.71 -22.03 -13.09
C PHE A 34 -9.88 -22.23 -14.37
N PRO A 35 -10.56 -22.40 -15.51
CA PRO A 35 -9.90 -22.69 -16.77
C PRO A 35 -9.03 -21.51 -17.20
N ARG A 36 -7.91 -21.82 -17.83
CA ARG A 36 -7.02 -20.79 -18.40
C ARG A 36 -7.76 -19.93 -19.43
N ASP A 37 -8.54 -20.59 -20.27
CA ASP A 37 -9.37 -19.94 -21.26
C ASP A 37 -10.73 -19.61 -20.63
N GLY A 38 -11.09 -18.34 -20.62
CA GLY A 38 -12.39 -17.86 -20.10
C GLY A 38 -12.47 -17.69 -18.58
N GLY A 39 -11.57 -18.28 -17.78
CA GLY A 39 -11.54 -18.07 -16.33
C GLY A 39 -11.07 -16.67 -15.93
N MET A 40 -10.21 -16.04 -16.74
CA MET A 40 -9.85 -14.64 -16.59
C MET A 40 -9.74 -13.97 -17.96
N VAL A 41 -10.56 -12.94 -18.18
CA VAL A 41 -10.64 -12.24 -19.48
C VAL A 41 -10.15 -10.81 -19.31
N PHE A 42 -9.07 -10.47 -19.99
CA PHE A 42 -8.60 -9.09 -20.10
C PHE A 42 -9.30 -8.40 -21.25
N ARG A 43 -10.03 -7.33 -20.93
CA ARG A 43 -10.73 -6.48 -21.88
C ARG A 43 -9.99 -5.15 -21.99
N SER A 44 -9.85 -4.65 -23.22
CA SER A 44 -9.23 -3.36 -23.50
C SER A 44 -10.24 -2.23 -23.63
N ASP A 45 -11.54 -2.53 -23.54
CA ASP A 45 -12.60 -1.54 -23.53
C ASP A 45 -12.90 -1.06 -22.11
N ASN A 46 -13.25 0.21 -22.00
CA ASN A 46 -13.53 0.84 -20.72
C ASN A 46 -14.99 0.58 -20.32
N MET A 47 -15.23 0.39 -19.03
CA MET A 47 -16.59 0.41 -18.49
C MET A 47 -17.09 1.85 -18.35
N PRO A 48 -18.42 2.08 -18.35
CA PRO A 48 -19.00 3.42 -18.42
C PRO A 48 -18.59 4.36 -17.28
N LEU A 49 -18.33 3.83 -16.08
CA LEU A 49 -18.13 4.63 -14.87
C LEU A 49 -16.65 4.94 -14.59
N HIS A 50 -15.74 4.01 -14.88
CA HIS A 50 -14.31 4.19 -14.65
C HIS A 50 -13.48 3.25 -15.53
N GLU A 51 -12.27 3.67 -15.91
CA GLU A 51 -11.35 2.88 -16.74
C GLU A 51 -10.85 1.61 -16.03
N ASN A 52 -10.60 1.69 -14.72
CA ASN A 52 -10.14 0.56 -13.92
C ASN A 52 -11.32 -0.17 -13.30
N ALA A 53 -11.88 -1.13 -14.04
CA ALA A 53 -13.03 -1.92 -13.62
C ALA A 53 -12.73 -3.43 -13.67
N MET A 54 -13.35 -4.19 -12.77
CA MET A 54 -13.31 -5.65 -12.74
C MET A 54 -14.70 -6.20 -12.46
N GLN A 55 -15.13 -7.17 -13.27
CA GLN A 55 -16.38 -7.88 -13.06
C GLN A 55 -16.08 -9.32 -12.62
N ILE A 56 -16.74 -9.75 -11.54
CA ILE A 56 -16.63 -11.11 -11.03
C ILE A 56 -17.96 -11.81 -11.28
N HIS A 57 -17.90 -12.98 -11.90
CA HIS A 57 -19.06 -13.85 -12.14
C HIS A 57 -18.88 -15.15 -11.36
N ALA A 58 -19.96 -15.67 -10.78
CA ALA A 58 -19.99 -17.01 -10.20
C ALA A 58 -21.03 -17.86 -10.94
N PHE A 59 -20.66 -19.12 -11.19
CA PHE A 59 -21.46 -20.07 -11.93
C PHE A 59 -21.69 -21.34 -11.09
N ALA A 60 -22.87 -21.93 -11.25
CA ALA A 60 -23.19 -23.28 -10.78
C ALA A 60 -23.51 -24.14 -12.00
N GLY A 61 -22.51 -24.89 -12.48
CA GLY A 61 -22.55 -25.47 -13.83
C GLY A 61 -22.59 -24.36 -14.88
N ASP A 62 -23.52 -24.45 -15.83
CA ASP A 62 -23.66 -23.44 -16.90
C ASP A 62 -24.50 -22.21 -16.49
N LYS A 63 -25.07 -22.22 -15.28
CA LYS A 63 -25.93 -21.14 -14.82
C LYS A 63 -25.13 -20.11 -14.05
N GLN A 64 -25.11 -18.86 -14.53
CA GLN A 64 -24.62 -17.73 -13.74
C GLN A 64 -25.54 -17.52 -12.53
N ILE A 65 -24.97 -17.61 -11.33
CA ILE A 65 -25.68 -17.41 -10.05
C ILE A 65 -25.37 -16.05 -9.43
N TYR A 66 -24.28 -15.41 -9.84
CA TYR A 66 -23.86 -14.12 -9.31
C TYR A 66 -23.05 -13.33 -10.34
N SER A 67 -23.19 -12.02 -10.32
CA SER A 67 -22.31 -11.09 -11.04
C SER A 67 -22.20 -9.80 -10.25
N LYS A 68 -20.98 -9.30 -10.06
CA LYS A 68 -20.74 -8.01 -9.41
C LYS A 68 -19.56 -7.29 -10.03
N THR A 69 -19.74 -5.99 -10.24
CA THR A 69 -18.76 -5.08 -10.83
C THR A 69 -18.13 -4.21 -9.74
N TYR A 70 -16.80 -4.09 -9.78
CA TYR A 70 -15.99 -3.28 -8.89
C TYR A 70 -15.15 -2.30 -9.69
N TYR A 71 -14.99 -1.09 -9.16
CA TYR A 71 -14.20 -0.01 -9.72
C TYR A 71 -13.08 0.39 -8.77
N SER A 72 -11.86 0.49 -9.29
CA SER A 72 -10.70 1.00 -8.56
C SER A 72 -10.51 2.48 -8.86
N ILE A 73 -10.89 3.34 -7.92
CA ILE A 73 -10.92 4.81 -8.09
C ILE A 73 -9.61 5.50 -7.68
N GLY A 74 -8.55 4.72 -7.39
CA GLY A 74 -7.24 5.22 -6.99
C GLY A 74 -6.99 5.15 -5.49
N GLY A 75 -5.71 5.19 -5.09
CA GLY A 75 -5.30 5.14 -3.67
C GLY A 75 -5.52 3.81 -2.96
N GLY A 76 -5.96 2.76 -3.67
CA GLY A 76 -6.31 1.46 -3.08
C GLY A 76 -7.80 1.33 -2.70
N PHE A 77 -8.62 2.32 -3.00
CA PHE A 77 -10.06 2.28 -2.75
C PHE A 77 -10.80 1.55 -3.88
N ILE A 78 -11.73 0.67 -3.48
CA ILE A 78 -12.59 -0.09 -4.40
C ILE A 78 -14.04 0.24 -4.05
N VAL A 79 -14.82 0.60 -5.06
CA VAL A 79 -16.24 0.90 -4.94
C VAL A 79 -17.01 -0.02 -5.87
N ASP A 80 -18.14 -0.58 -5.43
CA ASP A 80 -18.99 -1.32 -6.35
C ASP A 80 -19.83 -0.37 -7.22
N GLU A 81 -20.41 -0.89 -8.28
CA GLU A 81 -21.17 -0.09 -9.24
C GLU A 81 -22.33 0.69 -8.62
N GLU A 82 -23.00 0.12 -7.62
CA GLU A 82 -24.17 0.73 -6.97
C GLU A 82 -23.80 1.92 -6.07
N HIS A 83 -22.57 1.94 -5.56
CA HIS A 83 -22.05 2.98 -4.69
C HIS A 83 -21.13 3.98 -5.43
N PHE A 84 -20.92 3.80 -6.73
CA PHE A 84 -20.08 4.70 -7.53
C PHE A 84 -20.60 6.13 -7.53
N GLY A 85 -19.78 7.08 -7.11
CA GLY A 85 -20.14 8.51 -7.03
C GLY A 85 -21.06 8.88 -5.86
N LYS A 86 -21.42 7.93 -4.98
CA LYS A 86 -22.13 8.23 -3.73
C LYS A 86 -21.10 8.51 -2.65
N ALA A 87 -21.25 9.65 -1.96
CA ALA A 87 -20.48 9.90 -0.76
C ALA A 87 -20.93 8.89 0.31
N GLU A 88 -20.00 8.08 0.83
CA GLU A 88 -20.24 7.36 2.07
C GLU A 88 -20.38 8.40 3.19
N SER A 89 -21.62 8.64 3.61
CA SER A 89 -21.94 9.56 4.69
C SER A 89 -21.63 8.93 6.05
N ASN A 90 -20.35 8.65 6.30
CA ASN A 90 -19.89 8.46 7.66
C ASN A 90 -19.51 9.85 8.18
N GLU A 91 -20.47 10.53 8.80
CA GLU A 91 -20.20 11.76 9.57
C GLU A 91 -19.36 11.38 10.79
N ILE A 92 -18.05 11.28 10.58
CA ILE A 92 -17.08 11.08 11.64
C ILE A 92 -16.87 12.44 12.31
N SER A 93 -17.40 12.59 13.52
CA SER A 93 -17.26 13.80 14.31
C SER A 93 -15.87 13.86 14.96
N VAL A 94 -15.00 14.73 14.45
CA VAL A 94 -13.68 15.03 15.04
C VAL A 94 -13.64 16.43 15.66
N PRO A 95 -12.76 16.71 16.62
CA PRO A 95 -12.66 18.02 17.29
C PRO A 95 -12.33 19.19 16.37
N TYR A 96 -11.50 18.97 15.34
CA TYR A 96 -11.05 20.01 14.41
C TYR A 96 -11.27 19.57 12.95
N PRO A 97 -12.52 19.54 12.45
CA PRO A 97 -12.81 19.14 11.08
C PRO A 97 -12.39 20.24 10.09
N PHE A 98 -11.82 19.87 8.95
CA PHE A 98 -11.44 20.83 7.90
C PHE A 98 -11.60 20.22 6.50
N HIS A 99 -12.01 21.05 5.54
CA HIS A 99 -12.19 20.68 4.12
C HIS A 99 -11.24 21.45 3.20
N SER A 100 -10.51 22.42 3.74
CA SER A 100 -9.55 23.23 3.00
C SER A 100 -8.28 23.50 3.80
N ALA A 101 -7.17 23.75 3.10
CA ALA A 101 -5.92 24.14 3.75
C ALA A 101 -6.07 25.45 4.53
N SER A 102 -6.94 26.36 4.09
CA SER A 102 -7.24 27.61 4.78
C SER A 102 -7.95 27.39 6.12
N GLU A 103 -8.95 26.49 6.18
CA GLU A 103 -9.60 26.09 7.43
C GLU A 103 -8.61 25.43 8.39
N MET A 104 -7.79 24.51 7.88
CA MET A 104 -6.76 23.82 8.64
C MET A 104 -5.78 24.81 9.31
N LEU A 105 -5.33 25.82 8.57
CA LEU A 105 -4.48 26.89 9.11
C LEU A 105 -5.22 27.77 10.11
N ALA A 106 -6.48 28.11 9.86
CA ALA A 106 -7.30 28.88 10.80
C ALA A 106 -7.44 28.16 12.15
N HIS A 107 -7.64 26.83 12.15
CA HIS A 107 -7.65 26.03 13.37
C HIS A 107 -6.30 26.05 14.11
N CYS A 108 -5.18 25.93 13.39
CA CYS A 108 -3.85 26.02 13.99
C CYS A 108 -3.63 27.40 14.65
N HIS A 109 -4.03 28.49 13.98
CA HIS A 109 -3.93 29.84 14.52
C HIS A 109 -4.83 30.08 15.74
N ALA A 110 -6.06 29.56 15.72
CA ALA A 110 -7.02 29.74 16.81
C ALA A 110 -6.66 28.93 18.07
N THR A 111 -6.11 27.73 17.90
CA THR A 111 -5.79 26.82 19.01
C THR A 111 -4.35 26.95 19.52
N GLY A 112 -3.45 27.50 18.71
CA GLY A 112 -2.01 27.52 18.99
C GLY A 112 -1.32 26.15 18.81
N LEU A 113 -2.04 25.14 18.34
CA LEU A 113 -1.47 23.82 18.06
C LEU A 113 -0.67 23.83 16.74
N SER A 114 0.38 23.00 16.68
CA SER A 114 1.00 22.65 15.40
C SER A 114 0.03 21.80 14.56
N LEU A 115 0.25 21.75 13.25
CA LEU A 115 -0.52 20.89 12.35
C LEU A 115 -0.55 19.43 12.83
N SER A 116 0.60 18.88 13.20
CA SER A 116 0.71 17.51 13.72
C SER A 116 -0.02 17.34 15.06
N GLY A 117 0.01 18.36 15.93
CA GLY A 117 -0.72 18.36 17.19
C GLY A 117 -2.23 18.36 16.97
N MET A 118 -2.72 19.18 16.04
CA MET A 118 -4.14 19.23 15.67
C MET A 118 -4.62 17.91 15.07
N VAL A 119 -3.88 17.34 14.11
CA VAL A 119 -4.21 16.04 13.51
C VAL A 119 -4.19 14.92 14.56
N MET A 120 -3.21 14.93 15.47
CA MET A 120 -3.18 13.98 16.59
C MET A 120 -4.43 14.07 17.47
N GLN A 121 -4.98 15.27 17.73
CA GLN A 121 -6.24 15.40 18.48
C GLN A 121 -7.43 14.81 17.72
N ASN A 122 -7.46 14.96 16.39
CA ASN A 122 -8.49 14.33 15.56
C ASN A 122 -8.39 12.81 15.57
N GLU A 123 -7.18 12.25 15.43
CA GLU A 123 -6.95 10.81 15.50
C GLU A 123 -7.31 10.24 16.88
N LEU A 124 -6.97 10.95 17.96
CA LEU A 124 -7.31 10.54 19.33
C LEU A 124 -8.82 10.51 19.62
N ALA A 125 -9.63 11.19 18.81
CA ALA A 125 -11.08 11.11 18.91
C ALA A 125 -11.64 9.81 18.32
N LEU A 126 -10.87 9.14 17.45
CA LEU A 126 -11.27 7.94 16.72
C LEU A 126 -10.57 6.68 17.23
N HIS A 127 -9.34 6.84 17.70
CA HIS A 127 -8.44 5.77 18.09
C HIS A 127 -7.75 6.08 19.41
N SER A 128 -7.38 5.04 20.14
CA SER A 128 -6.54 5.21 21.32
C SER A 128 -5.12 5.61 20.92
N LYS A 129 -4.42 6.30 21.83
CA LYS A 129 -3.00 6.66 21.62
C LYS A 129 -2.12 5.45 21.31
N GLN A 130 -2.39 4.31 21.96
CA GLN A 130 -1.64 3.07 21.77
C GLN A 130 -1.81 2.50 20.36
N GLU A 131 -3.03 2.53 19.82
CA GLU A 131 -3.31 2.09 18.44
C GLU A 131 -2.60 2.97 17.41
N ILE A 132 -2.62 4.29 17.61
CA ILE A 132 -1.95 5.26 16.75
C ILE A 132 -0.43 5.02 16.74
N GLU A 133 0.19 4.89 17.93
CA GLU A 133 1.63 4.63 18.06
C GLU A 133 2.03 3.28 17.45
N ALA A 134 1.23 2.23 17.69
CA ALA A 134 1.45 0.91 17.10
C ALA A 134 1.34 0.95 15.57
N TYR A 135 0.35 1.65 15.03
CA TYR A 135 0.16 1.81 13.59
C TYR A 135 1.35 2.55 12.95
N PHE A 136 1.77 3.69 13.49
CA PHE A 136 2.96 4.39 12.99
C PHE A 136 4.22 3.54 13.08
N GLY A 137 4.38 2.78 14.17
CA GLY A 137 5.45 1.79 14.31
C GLY A 137 5.43 0.77 13.17
N ASN A 138 4.27 0.19 12.86
CA ASN A 138 4.10 -0.78 11.79
C ASN A 138 4.38 -0.20 10.40
N VAL A 139 3.91 1.02 10.12
CA VAL A 139 4.19 1.73 8.86
C VAL A 139 5.69 1.96 8.71
N TRP A 140 6.36 2.45 9.76
CA TRP A 140 7.80 2.67 9.74
C TRP A 140 8.59 1.38 9.52
N GLN A 141 8.26 0.31 10.24
CA GLN A 141 8.94 -0.98 10.07
C GLN A 141 8.74 -1.53 8.66
N THR A 142 7.53 -1.41 8.09
CA THR A 142 7.24 -1.82 6.72
C THR A 142 8.05 -1.00 5.72
N MET A 143 8.07 0.33 5.84
CA MET A 143 8.89 1.20 4.97
C MET A 143 10.36 0.85 5.03
N ARG A 144 10.90 0.64 6.25
CA ARG A 144 12.28 0.23 6.45
C ARG A 144 12.58 -1.13 5.82
N ALA A 145 11.72 -2.12 6.02
CA ALA A 145 11.86 -3.44 5.42
C ALA A 145 11.81 -3.37 3.88
N CYS A 146 10.94 -2.54 3.30
CA CYS A 146 10.89 -2.29 1.86
C CYS A 146 12.19 -1.67 1.33
N ILE A 147 12.75 -0.68 2.05
CA ILE A 147 14.05 -0.07 1.71
C ILE A 147 15.15 -1.13 1.76
N ASP A 148 15.26 -1.88 2.86
CA ASP A 148 16.27 -2.92 3.04
C ASP A 148 16.16 -4.01 1.96
N ARG A 149 14.95 -4.45 1.62
CA ARG A 149 14.70 -5.38 0.51
C ARG A 149 15.15 -4.78 -0.82
N GLY A 150 14.79 -3.52 -1.11
CA GLY A 150 15.19 -2.82 -2.34
C GLY A 150 16.71 -2.63 -2.47
N LEU A 151 17.40 -2.38 -1.36
CA LEU A 151 18.85 -2.23 -1.29
C LEU A 151 19.61 -3.54 -1.45
N ASN A 152 18.99 -4.68 -1.17
CA ASN A 152 19.65 -6.00 -1.28
C ASN A 152 19.21 -6.79 -2.52
N THR A 153 18.08 -6.44 -3.15
CA THR A 153 17.57 -7.15 -4.33
C THR A 153 18.29 -6.71 -5.60
N GLU A 154 18.93 -7.66 -6.28
CA GLU A 154 19.57 -7.45 -7.57
C GLU A 154 18.70 -7.93 -8.75
N GLY A 155 19.23 -7.78 -9.97
CA GLY A 155 18.57 -8.23 -11.19
C GLY A 155 17.83 -7.13 -11.93
N VAL A 156 16.86 -7.55 -12.74
CA VAL A 156 16.13 -6.72 -13.69
C VAL A 156 14.66 -6.64 -13.26
N LEU A 157 14.02 -5.49 -13.45
CA LEU A 157 12.58 -5.36 -13.22
C LEU A 157 11.81 -6.23 -14.23
N PRO A 158 10.73 -6.90 -13.78
CA PRO A 158 9.87 -7.64 -14.69
C PRO A 158 9.20 -6.68 -15.68
N GLY A 159 8.97 -7.15 -16.92
CA GLY A 159 8.34 -6.39 -17.98
C GLY A 159 9.20 -6.27 -19.25
N PRO A 160 8.64 -5.70 -20.34
CA PRO A 160 9.29 -5.68 -21.65
C PRO A 160 10.53 -4.78 -21.69
N LEU A 161 10.60 -3.79 -20.81
CA LEU A 161 11.64 -2.74 -20.83
C LEU A 161 12.98 -3.14 -20.21
N ARG A 162 13.12 -4.38 -19.69
CA ARG A 162 14.37 -4.97 -19.15
C ARG A 162 15.23 -3.97 -18.34
N VAL A 163 14.60 -3.21 -17.44
CA VAL A 163 15.27 -2.16 -16.67
C VAL A 163 16.07 -2.74 -15.49
N PRO A 164 17.39 -2.52 -15.38
CA PRO A 164 18.19 -3.04 -14.28
C PRO A 164 17.89 -2.32 -12.95
N ARG A 165 17.87 -3.06 -11.84
CA ARG A 165 17.75 -2.50 -10.49
C ARG A 165 19.04 -1.77 -10.11
N ARG A 166 18.92 -0.51 -9.69
CA ARG A 166 20.09 0.36 -9.39
C ARG A 166 20.47 0.43 -7.91
N ALA A 167 19.51 0.24 -7.02
CA ALA A 167 19.66 0.51 -5.58
C ALA A 167 20.79 -0.32 -4.93
N SER A 168 20.85 -1.63 -5.21
CA SER A 168 21.90 -2.52 -4.65
C SER A 168 23.31 -2.15 -5.09
N ALA A 169 23.50 -1.84 -6.37
CA ALA A 169 24.79 -1.39 -6.90
C ALA A 169 25.21 -0.04 -6.30
N LEU A 170 24.28 0.91 -6.20
CA LEU A 170 24.54 2.23 -5.60
C LEU A 170 24.92 2.10 -4.11
N ARG A 171 24.24 1.23 -3.35
CA ARG A 171 24.58 0.95 -1.96
C ARG A 171 26.02 0.46 -1.82
N ARG A 172 26.45 -0.49 -2.66
CA ARG A 172 27.83 -1.01 -2.61
C ARG A 172 28.86 0.09 -2.85
N LEU A 173 28.59 0.98 -3.80
CA LEU A 173 29.45 2.13 -4.09
C LEU A 173 29.54 3.08 -2.88
N LEU A 174 28.40 3.46 -2.31
CA LEU A 174 28.38 4.39 -1.17
C LEU A 174 29.07 3.80 0.06
N VAL A 175 28.84 2.52 0.37
CA VAL A 175 29.45 1.84 1.53
C VAL A 175 30.95 1.63 1.33
N SER A 176 31.43 1.37 0.11
CA SER A 176 32.86 1.23 -0.16
C SER A 176 33.58 2.57 -0.13
N SER A 177 32.95 3.64 -0.65
CA SER A 177 33.49 5.00 -0.60
C SER A 177 33.51 5.58 0.82
N ASP A 178 32.58 5.20 1.70
CA ASP A 178 32.55 5.69 3.09
C ASP A 178 33.76 5.20 3.92
N LYS A 179 34.36 4.05 3.56
CA LYS A 179 35.58 3.53 4.20
C LYS A 179 36.87 4.20 3.71
N LEU A 180 36.84 4.84 2.54
CA LEU A 180 37.99 5.50 1.91
C LEU A 180 37.94 7.03 2.03
N SER A 181 36.80 7.58 2.46
CA SER A 181 36.64 9.01 2.72
C SER A 181 37.24 9.35 4.08
N SER A 182 38.55 9.64 4.11
CA SER A 182 39.17 10.40 5.20
C SER A 182 38.80 11.89 5.07
N ASP A 183 37.50 12.18 5.11
CA ASP A 183 37.04 13.57 5.16
C ASP A 183 37.22 14.09 6.60
N PRO A 184 38.13 15.05 6.85
CA PRO A 184 38.36 15.58 8.19
C PRO A 184 37.11 16.23 8.81
N MET A 185 36.09 16.62 8.02
CA MET A 185 34.85 17.19 8.55
C MET A 185 33.83 16.16 9.08
N LYS A 186 34.01 14.85 8.85
CA LYS A 186 33.13 13.82 9.45
C LYS A 186 33.50 13.46 10.89
N ARG A 187 34.74 13.70 11.32
CA ARG A 187 35.24 13.28 12.65
C ARG A 187 34.64 14.11 13.79
N ASP A 188 34.22 15.34 13.52
CA ASP A 188 33.67 16.25 14.55
C ASP A 188 32.18 16.02 14.87
N ARG A 189 31.43 15.26 14.06
CA ARG A 189 30.00 15.01 14.35
C ARG A 189 29.71 13.85 15.30
N LEU A 190 30.71 13.00 15.60
CA LEU A 190 30.57 11.91 16.58
C LEU A 190 30.92 12.33 18.02
N GLY A 191 31.35 13.58 18.24
CA GLY A 191 31.78 14.08 19.55
C GLY A 191 30.78 14.98 20.31
N GLN A 192 29.61 15.33 19.75
CA GLN A 192 28.75 16.38 20.33
C GLN A 192 27.27 16.03 20.50
N HIS A 193 26.90 14.76 20.66
CA HIS A 193 25.55 14.39 21.12
C HIS A 193 25.59 13.48 22.35
N VAL A 194 26.23 13.97 23.42
CA VAL A 194 25.84 13.65 24.79
C VAL A 194 25.11 14.87 25.34
N LEU A 195 23.84 15.04 24.95
CA LEU A 195 22.93 15.94 25.66
C LEU A 195 22.16 15.09 26.66
N ARG A 196 22.56 15.26 27.93
CA ARG A 196 21.83 14.82 29.12
C ARG A 196 20.37 15.30 29.04
N TRP A 197 19.45 14.37 29.20
CA TRP A 197 18.12 14.69 29.71
C TRP A 197 18.19 14.71 31.23
N ARG A 198 17.84 15.86 31.82
CA ARG A 198 17.31 15.99 33.18
C ARG A 198 15.82 16.25 33.04
#